data_AF-A0A7J5UNI7-F1
#
_entry.id   AF-A0A7J5UNI7-F1
#
_cell.length_a   1.000
_cell.length_b   1.000
_cell.length_c   1.000
_cell.angle_alpha   90.00
_cell.angle_beta   90.00
_cell.angle_gamma   90.00
#
_symmetry.space_group_name_H-M   'P 1'
#
loop_
_entity.id
_entity.type
_entity.pdbx_description
1 polymer ?
#
loop_
_entity_poly.entity_id
_entity_poly.type
_entity_poly.pdbx_seq_one_letter_code
_entity_poly.pdbx_strand_id
1 'polypeptide(L)' 'MNGRIVESLAMVAIGDGVLSVLFPVEHTARWEMGPWAPMLEWFRDRPGLVRALGAAEVAGAVAVAAGLGKSSGSAGK' A
#
# COMPACT_ATOMS: atom_id res chain seq x y z
N MET A 1 17.70 -7.00 -3.54
CA MET A 1 16.59 -6.51 -4.40
C MET A 1 17.02 -5.18 -5.00
N ASN A 2 16.78 -4.92 -6.30
CA ASN A 2 17.20 -3.68 -6.96
C ASN A 2 16.50 -2.46 -6.33
N GLY A 3 17.23 -1.45 -5.87
CA GLY A 3 16.67 -0.30 -5.14
C GLY A 3 15.56 0.42 -5.91
N ARG A 4 15.70 0.53 -7.24
CA ARG A 4 14.66 1.10 -8.12
C ARG A 4 13.37 0.29 -8.13
N ILE A 5 13.46 -1.04 -8.07
CA ILE A 5 12.27 -1.90 -7.98
C ILE A 5 11.58 -1.69 -6.63
N VAL A 6 12.35 -1.59 -5.55
CA VAL A 6 11.79 -1.34 -4.21
C VAL A 6 11.10 0.03 -4.15
N GLU A 7 11.72 1.06 -4.71
CA GLU A 7 11.14 2.40 -4.79
C GLU A 7 9.85 2.42 -5.61
N SER A 8 9.82 1.75 -6.77
CA SER A 8 8.60 1.61 -7.57
C SER A 8 7.48 0.88 -6.81
N LEU A 9 7.79 -0.20 -6.10
CA LEU A 9 6.81 -0.91 -5.29
C LEU A 9 6.31 -0.04 -4.13
N ALA A 10 7.18 0.74 -3.49
CA ALA A 10 6.79 1.67 -2.43
C ALA A 10 5.86 2.77 -2.95
N MET A 11 6.12 3.33 -4.14
CA MET A 11 5.22 4.32 -4.77
C MET A 11 3.83 3.74 -5.03
N VAL A 12 3.75 2.51 -5.56
CA VAL A 12 2.47 1.84 -5.82
C VAL A 12 1.72 1.58 -4.50
N ALA A 13 2.40 1.06 -3.48
CA ALA A 13 1.79 0.78 -2.17
C ALA A 13 1.30 2.06 -1.46
N ILE A 14 2.04 3.17 -1.57
CA ILE A 14 1.58 4.47 -1.05
C ILE A 14 0.30 4.90 -1.78
N GLY A 15 0.27 4.79 -3.10
CA GLY A 15 -0.91 5.13 -3.90
C GLY A 15 -2.12 4.27 -3.53
N ASP A 16 -1.95 2.95 -3.44
CA ASP A 16 -3.01 2.02 -3.06
C ASP A 16 -3.54 2.30 -1.65
N GLY A 17 -2.63 2.45 -0.68
CA GLY A 17 -3.00 2.76 0.70
C GLY A 17 -3.74 4.10 0.84
N VAL A 18 -3.36 5.14 0.08
CA VAL A 18 -4.11 6.41 0.04
C VAL A 18 -5.52 6.23 -0.51
N LEU A 19 -5.70 5.46 -1.59
CA LEU A 19 -7.03 5.14 -2.12
C LEU A 19 -7.87 4.34 -1.12
N SER A 20 -7.27 3.39 -0.42
CA SER A 20 -7.90 2.62 0.66
C SER A 20 -8.33 3.50 1.84
N VAL A 21 -7.60 4.58 2.15
CA VAL A 21 -7.97 5.53 3.21
C VAL A 21 -9.10 6.46 2.77
N LEU A 22 -8.99 7.06 1.58
CA LEU A 22 -9.91 8.10 1.13
C LEU A 22 -11.21 7.55 0.55
N PHE A 23 -11.12 6.45 -0.19
CA PHE A 23 -12.21 5.84 -0.95
C PHE A 23 -12.31 4.33 -0.69
N PRO A 24 -12.41 3.88 0.58
CA PRO A 24 -12.32 2.45 0.92
C PRO A 24 -13.36 1.59 0.21
N VAL A 25 -14.59 2.09 0.06
CA VAL A 25 -15.69 1.31 -0.54
C VAL A 25 -15.50 1.24 -2.06
N GLU A 26 -15.29 2.39 -2.71
CA GLU A 26 -15.16 2.49 -4.16
C GLU A 26 -13.88 1.82 -4.65
N HIS A 27 -12.78 1.95 -3.90
CA HIS A 27 -11.52 1.28 -4.21
C HIS A 27 -11.69 -0.23 -4.16
N THR A 28 -12.21 -0.78 -3.07
CA THR A 28 -12.44 -2.23 -2.94
C THR A 28 -13.43 -2.75 -3.97
N ALA A 29 -14.53 -2.03 -4.24
CA ALA A 29 -15.54 -2.44 -5.22
C ALA A 29 -15.01 -2.56 -6.66
N ARG A 30 -14.03 -1.74 -7.06
CA ARG A 30 -13.41 -1.83 -8.40
C ARG A 30 -12.67 -3.15 -8.63
N TRP A 31 -12.26 -3.82 -7.56
CA TRP A 31 -11.50 -5.08 -7.61
C TRP A 31 -12.36 -6.30 -7.31
N GLU A 32 -13.66 -6.13 -7.03
CA GLU A 32 -14.62 -7.17 -6.64
C GLU A 32 -14.91 -8.13 -7.81
N MET A 33 -13.91 -8.93 -8.20
CA MET A 33 -13.94 -9.86 -9.31
C MET A 33 -13.03 -11.07 -9.06
N GLY A 34 -13.38 -12.22 -9.67
CA GLY A 34 -12.60 -13.44 -9.56
C GLY A 34 -12.73 -14.15 -8.20
N PRO A 35 -11.79 -15.08 -7.85
CA PRO A 35 -11.91 -15.92 -6.65
C PRO A 35 -11.82 -15.15 -5.32
N TRP A 36 -11.52 -13.86 -5.37
CA TRP A 36 -11.23 -13.00 -4.22
C TRP A 36 -12.42 -12.09 -3.92
N ALA A 37 -13.46 -12.11 -4.78
CA ALA A 37 -14.66 -11.28 -4.62
C ALA A 37 -15.32 -11.40 -3.23
N PRO A 38 -15.48 -12.59 -2.61
CA PRO A 38 -16.06 -12.68 -1.27
C PRO A 38 -15.22 -11.98 -0.19
N MET A 39 -13.90 -11.99 -0.33
CA MET A 39 -13.00 -11.29 0.59
C MET A 39 -13.12 -9.78 0.40
N LEU A 40 -13.21 -9.31 -0.84
CA LEU A 40 -13.35 -7.89 -1.15
C LEU A 40 -14.73 -7.36 -0.74
N GLU A 41 -15.80 -8.14 -0.89
CA GLU A 41 -17.11 -7.83 -0.33
C GLU A 41 -17.03 -7.65 1.20
N TRP A 42 -16.36 -8.56 1.90
CA TRP A 42 -16.15 -8.47 3.35
C TRP A 42 -15.40 -7.20 3.77
N PHE A 43 -14.39 -6.78 2.99
CA PHE A 43 -13.66 -5.54 3.20
C PHE A 43 -14.50 -4.29 2.90
N ARG A 44 -15.28 -4.33 1.80
CA ARG A 44 -16.19 -3.25 1.40
C ARG A 44 -17.19 -2.93 2.50
N ASP A 45 -17.70 -3.96 3.17
CA ASP A 45 -18.62 -3.83 4.31
C ASP A 45 -17.96 -3.30 5.60
N ARG A 46 -16.63 -3.17 5.62
CA ARG A 46 -15.83 -2.71 6.77
C ARG A 46 -14.90 -1.55 6.40
N PRO A 47 -15.45 -0.40 5.98
CA PRO A 47 -14.63 0.71 5.50
C PRO A 47 -13.69 1.28 6.57
N GLY A 48 -14.03 1.18 7.86
CA GLY A 48 -13.11 1.57 8.94
C GLY A 48 -11.86 0.70 9.02
N LEU A 49 -11.99 -0.60 8.79
CA LEU A 49 -10.86 -1.54 8.74
C LEU A 49 -9.98 -1.27 7.51
N VAL A 50 -10.60 -1.07 6.33
CA VAL A 50 -9.87 -0.77 5.09
C VAL A 50 -9.05 0.52 5.23
N ARG A 51 -9.61 1.56 5.89
CA ARG A 51 -8.88 2.78 6.21
C ARG A 51 -7.68 2.51 7.13
N ALA A 52 -7.86 1.71 8.17
CA ALA A 52 -6.77 1.38 9.09
C ALA A 52 -5.65 0.60 8.38
N LEU A 53 -6.01 -0.36 7.53
CA LEU A 53 -5.06 -1.12 6.72
C LEU A 53 -4.33 -0.22 5.71
N GLY A 54 -5.05 0.63 4.98
CA GLY A 54 -4.44 1.59 4.05
C GLY A 54 -3.51 2.58 4.75
N ALA A 55 -3.86 3.07 5.94
CA ALA A 55 -2.98 3.93 6.73
C ALA A 55 -1.71 3.20 7.18
N ALA A 56 -1.83 1.93 7.60
CA ALA A 56 -0.69 1.09 7.95
C ALA A 56 0.20 0.79 6.73
N GLU A 57 -0.40 0.56 5.56
CA GLU A 57 0.32 0.36 4.30
C GLU A 57 1.12 1.61 3.90
N VAL A 58 0.50 2.79 3.92
CA VAL A 58 1.20 4.06 3.64
C VAL A 58 2.37 4.25 4.60
N ALA A 59 2.14 4.08 5.91
CA ALA A 59 3.19 4.23 6.91
C ALA A 59 4.36 3.24 6.68
N GLY A 60 4.05 1.98 6.40
CA GLY A 60 5.03 0.95 6.10
C GLY A 60 5.83 1.25 4.82
N ALA A 61 5.15 1.62 3.74
CA ALA A 61 5.77 1.93 2.45
C ALA A 61 6.66 3.19 2.53
N VAL A 62 6.23 4.22 3.26
CA VAL A 62 7.05 5.42 3.53
C VAL A 62 8.30 5.06 4.34
N ALA A 63 8.18 4.20 5.36
CA ALA A 63 9.34 3.74 6.14
C ALA A 63 10.34 2.95 5.27
N VAL A 64 9.85 2.09 4.37
CA VAL A 64 10.70 1.38 3.40
C VAL A 64 11.41 2.36 2.46
N ALA A 65 10.68 3.32 1.88
CA ALA A 65 11.25 4.33 0.99
C ALA A 65 12.33 5.18 1.71
N ALA A 66 12.07 5.59 2.95
CA ALA A 66 13.05 6.33 3.77
C ALA A 66 14.32 5.50 4.07
N GLY A 67 14.19 4.17 4.16
CA GLY A 67 15.31 3.25 4.34
C GLY A 67 16.23 3.14 3.12
N LEU A 68 15.71 3.34 1.90
CA LEU A 68 16.52 3.26 0.67
C LEU A 68 17.58 4.37 0.61
N GLY A 69 17.25 5.58 1.07
CA GLY A 69 18.20 6.70 1.14
C GLY A 69 19.37 6.47 2.10
N LYS A 70 19.14 5.75 3.21
CA LYS A 70 20.18 5.39 4.18
C LYS A 70 21.19 4.38 3.63
N SER A 71 20.72 3.40 2.87
CA SER A 71 21.57 2.36 2.27
C SER A 71 22.49 2.91 1.18
N SER A 72 22.06 3.96 0.46
CA SER A 72 22.89 4.58 -0.58
C SER A 72 24.04 5.44 -0.02
N GLY A 73 23.97 5.87 1.24
CA GLY A 73 25.02 6.64 1.92
C GLY A 73 26.08 5.80 2.65
N SER A 74 25.87 4.48 2.81
CA SER A 74 26.79 3.58 3.51
C SER A 74 27.85 2.93 2.60
N ALA A 75 27.69 2.99 1.29
CA ALA A 75 28.61 2.38 0.32
C ALA A 75 29.75 3.32 -0.15
N GLY A 76 29.93 4.46 0.53
CA GLY A 76 30.89 5.51 0.18
C GLY A 76 31.83 5.90 1.32
N LYS A 77 32.27 4.93 2.13
CA LYS A 77 33.38 5.09 3.09
C LYS A 77 34.41 4.00 2.88
#